data_AF-A0A3B8W3I2-F1
#
_entry.id   AF-A0A3B8W3I2-F1
#
_cell.length_a   1.000
_cell.length_b   1.000
_cell.length_c   1.000
_cell.angle_alpha   90.00
_cell.angle_beta   90.00
_cell.angle_gamma   90.00
#
_symmetry.space_group_name_H-M   'P 1'
#
loop_
_entity.id
_entity.type
_entity.pdbx_description
1 polymer ?
#
loop_
_entity_poly.entity_id
_entity_poly.type
_entity_poly.pdbx_seq_one_letter_code
_entity_poly.pdbx_strand_id
1 'polypeptide(L)'
;MNPVNQDTIIALATPQGIGALAVIRLSGDQAIDIVQSEFRGKNLTLQPSHTLHVGTLGRPRAIEEVIVSVFRAPHSFTRENSVEISCHGSPVIVRDIISLLLQRGARLARPGEFTQ
;
A
#
# COMPACT_ATOMS: atom_id res chain seq x y z
N MET A 1 0.59 -23.43 -19.43
CA MET A 1 1.40 -22.31 -18.90
C MET A 1 0.44 -21.49 -18.05
N ASN A 2 0.51 -21.61 -16.72
CA ASN A 2 -0.30 -20.77 -15.85
C ASN A 2 0.20 -19.33 -16.04
N PRO A 3 -0.68 -18.33 -16.22
CA PRO A 3 -0.24 -16.94 -16.26
C PRO A 3 0.56 -16.67 -14.99
N VAL A 4 1.69 -15.98 -15.13
CA VAL A 4 2.52 -15.55 -14.02
C VAL A 4 1.59 -14.91 -12.99
N ASN A 5 1.44 -15.54 -11.84
CA ASN A 5 0.66 -15.01 -10.74
C ASN A 5 1.26 -13.64 -10.40
N GLN A 6 0.60 -12.55 -10.80
CA GLN A 6 1.06 -11.19 -10.53
C GLN A 6 0.77 -10.88 -9.06
N ASP A 7 1.58 -11.46 -8.19
CA ASP A 7 1.52 -11.27 -6.74
C ASP A 7 1.52 -9.76 -6.44
N THR A 8 0.62 -9.29 -5.59
CA THR A 8 0.70 -7.92 -5.08
C THR A 8 1.78 -7.84 -4.01
N ILE A 9 2.83 -7.07 -4.27
CA ILE A 9 3.97 -6.89 -3.38
C ILE A 9 3.81 -5.68 -2.47
N ILE A 10 4.41 -5.74 -1.27
CA ILE A 10 4.43 -4.65 -0.29
C ILE A 10 5.83 -4.47 0.33
N ALA A 11 6.24 -3.22 0.57
CA ALA A 11 7.41 -2.90 1.40
C ALA A 11 7.33 -1.49 2.00
N LEU A 12 8.12 -1.26 3.04
CA LEU A 12 8.47 0.10 3.48
C LEU A 12 9.36 0.75 2.41
N ALA A 13 8.93 1.88 1.86
CA ALA A 13 9.64 2.62 0.82
C ALA A 13 10.59 3.69 1.38
N THR A 14 10.36 4.15 2.62
CA THR A 14 11.26 5.06 3.34
C THR A 14 12.35 4.30 4.10
N PRO A 15 13.46 4.95 4.49
CA PRO A 15 14.45 4.35 5.39
C PRO A 15 13.82 3.83 6.69
N GLN A 16 14.40 2.77 7.26
CA GLN A 16 13.99 2.26 8.58
C GLN A 16 14.39 3.25 9.68
N GLY A 17 13.53 3.42 10.69
CA GLY A 17 13.82 4.27 11.84
C GLY A 17 12.59 4.99 12.35
N ILE A 18 12.80 5.91 13.30
CA ILE A 18 11.79 6.83 13.80
C ILE A 18 11.83 8.10 12.96
N GLY A 19 10.66 8.53 12.48
CA GLY A 19 10.52 9.78 11.74
C GLY A 19 9.11 10.36 11.89
N ALA A 20 8.90 11.57 11.36
CA ALA A 20 7.56 12.15 11.31
C ALA A 20 6.63 11.32 10.40
N LEU A 21 7.16 10.81 9.29
CA LEU A 21 6.41 10.07 8.28
C LEU A 21 7.14 8.81 7.84
N ALA A 22 6.37 7.78 7.49
CA ALA A 22 6.81 6.60 6.77
C ALA A 22 5.88 6.35 5.58
N VAL A 23 6.45 5.85 4.47
CA VAL A 23 5.69 5.49 3.27
C VAL A 23 5.79 3.99 3.03
N ILE A 24 4.65 3.33 2.96
CA ILE A 24 4.54 1.90 2.62
C ILE A 24 3.96 1.80 1.21
N ARG A 25 4.65 1.09 0.32
CA ARG A 25 4.25 0.94 -1.09
C ARG A 25 3.71 -0.46 -1.35
N LEU A 26 2.60 -0.53 -2.07
CA LEU A 26 2.07 -1.75 -2.69
C LEU A 26 2.10 -1.62 -4.21
N SER A 27 2.38 -2.71 -4.92
CA SER A 27 2.29 -2.81 -6.38
C SER A 27 1.75 -4.17 -6.82
N GLY A 28 0.90 -4.19 -7.83
CA GLY A 28 0.31 -5.39 -8.41
C GLY A 28 -1.20 -5.21 -8.64
N ASP A 29 -1.81 -6.17 -9.33
CA ASP A 29 -3.21 -6.08 -9.77
C ASP A 29 -4.20 -5.77 -8.64
N GLN A 30 -3.96 -6.32 -7.45
CA GLN A 30 -4.84 -6.18 -6.28
C GLN A 30 -4.39 -5.08 -5.31
N ALA A 31 -3.38 -4.26 -5.63
CA ALA A 31 -2.84 -3.25 -4.71
C ALA A 31 -3.91 -2.28 -4.17
N ILE A 32 -4.79 -1.79 -5.05
CA ILE A 32 -5.86 -0.86 -4.66
C ILE A 32 -6.93 -1.58 -3.81
N ASP A 33 -7.32 -2.78 -4.20
CA ASP A 33 -8.37 -3.55 -3.51
C ASP A 33 -7.93 -4.02 -2.12
N ILE A 34 -6.68 -4.47 -1.98
CA ILE A 34 -6.08 -4.86 -0.70
C ILE A 34 -6.13 -3.68 0.27
N VAL A 35 -5.68 -2.49 -0.16
CA VAL A 35 -5.73 -1.30 0.71
C VAL A 35 -7.17 -0.86 0.98
N GLN A 36 -8.05 -0.86 -0.02
CA GLN A 36 -9.47 -0.52 0.15
C GLN A 36 -10.17 -1.40 1.19
N SER A 37 -9.82 -2.68 1.29
CA SER A 37 -10.46 -3.60 2.25
C SER A 37 -10.32 -3.12 3.71
N GLU A 38 -9.21 -2.47 4.03
CA GLU A 38 -8.89 -1.96 5.36
C GLU A 38 -9.04 -0.44 5.49
N PHE A 39 -9.11 0.29 4.38
CA PHE A 39 -9.24 1.74 4.36
C PHE A 39 -10.69 2.19 4.61
N ARG A 40 -10.83 3.27 5.39
CA ARG A 40 -12.07 4.00 5.64
C ARG A 40 -11.87 5.47 5.28
N GLY A 41 -12.54 5.88 4.21
CA GLY A 41 -12.46 7.21 3.62
C GLY A 41 -13.22 7.21 2.30
N LYS A 42 -12.71 7.90 1.28
CA LYS A 42 -13.22 7.74 -0.09
C LYS A 42 -13.02 6.30 -0.58
N ASN A 43 -13.91 5.82 -1.43
CA ASN A 43 -13.72 4.54 -2.10
C ASN A 43 -12.58 4.66 -3.12
N LEU A 44 -11.40 4.14 -2.77
CA LEU A 44 -10.16 4.16 -3.55
C LEU A 44 -10.32 3.49 -4.92
N THR A 45 -11.17 2.46 -5.04
CA THR A 45 -11.40 1.77 -6.32
C THR A 45 -12.12 2.64 -7.34
N LEU A 46 -12.77 3.72 -6.89
CA LEU A 46 -13.43 4.71 -7.74
C LEU A 46 -12.61 6.00 -7.93
N GLN A 47 -11.46 6.14 -7.27
CA GLN A 47 -10.67 7.36 -7.39
C GLN A 47 -9.79 7.35 -8.65
N PRO A 48 -9.56 8.53 -9.27
CA PRO A 48 -8.59 8.68 -10.35
C PRO A 48 -7.17 8.26 -9.94
N SER A 49 -6.30 8.10 -10.93
CA SER A 49 -4.86 7.97 -10.69
C SER A 49 -4.27 9.32 -10.26
N HIS A 50 -3.14 9.31 -9.55
CA HIS A 50 -2.41 10.49 -9.07
C HIS A 50 -3.21 11.40 -8.13
N THR A 51 -4.07 10.81 -7.30
CA THR A 51 -4.82 11.54 -6.26
C THR A 51 -4.47 11.03 -4.86
N LEU A 52 -4.61 11.91 -3.87
CA LEU A 52 -4.38 11.63 -2.46
C LEU A 52 -5.68 11.63 -1.68
N HIS A 53 -5.81 10.71 -0.73
CA HIS A 53 -7.02 10.53 0.06
C HIS A 53 -6.69 10.32 1.54
N VAL A 54 -7.21 11.20 2.39
CA VAL A 54 -7.14 11.06 3.86
C VAL A 54 -8.19 10.03 4.31
N GLY A 55 -7.81 9.21 5.27
CA GLY A 55 -8.72 8.29 5.93
C GLY A 55 -8.04 7.53 7.05
N THR A 56 -8.67 6.45 7.51
CA THR A 56 -8.09 5.56 8.52
C THR A 56 -7.92 4.16 7.97
N LEU A 57 -6.92 3.45 8.47
CA LEU A 57 -6.63 2.06 8.09
C LEU A 57 -6.92 1.14 9.28
N GLY A 58 -7.53 -0.02 9.03
CA GLY A 58 -7.80 -1.06 10.03
C GLY A 58 -9.29 -1.26 10.35
N ARG A 59 -9.71 -2.53 10.42
CA ARG A 59 -11.06 -2.95 10.81
C ARG A 59 -11.03 -4.09 11.85
N PRO A 60 -11.99 -4.13 12.80
CA PRO A 60 -13.11 -3.20 13.01
C PRO A 60 -12.71 -1.87 13.65
N ARG A 61 -11.53 -1.80 14.26
CA ARG A 61 -10.95 -0.59 14.88
C ARG A 61 -9.81 -0.07 14.01
N ALA A 62 -9.77 1.23 13.80
CA ALA A 62 -8.66 1.88 13.10
C ALA A 62 -7.36 1.72 13.90
N ILE A 63 -6.29 1.37 13.19
CA ILE A 63 -4.93 1.34 13.72
C ILE A 63 -4.21 2.68 13.53
N GLU A 64 -4.56 3.43 12.48
CA GLU A 64 -3.84 4.64 12.09
C GLU A 64 -4.65 5.57 11.17
N GLU A 65 -4.43 6.87 11.26
CA GLU A 65 -4.85 7.87 10.27
C GLU A 65 -3.76 8.03 9.19
N VAL A 66 -4.14 7.91 7.92
CA VAL A 66 -3.21 7.82 6.80
C VAL A 66 -3.61 8.72 5.64
N ILE A 67 -2.63 9.04 4.80
CA ILE A 67 -2.85 9.58 3.46
C ILE A 67 -2.51 8.48 2.46
N VAL A 68 -3.45 8.15 1.59
CA VAL A 68 -3.28 7.13 0.55
C VAL A 68 -3.18 7.78 -0.82
N SER A 69 -2.08 7.55 -1.53
CA SER A 69 -1.88 7.93 -2.93
C SER A 69 -2.25 6.75 -3.84
N VAL A 70 -3.06 6.99 -4.86
CA VAL A 70 -3.50 5.96 -5.82
C VAL A 70 -2.81 6.15 -7.16
N PHE A 71 -2.18 5.10 -7.67
CA PHE A 71 -1.58 5.05 -9.01
C PHE A 71 -2.18 3.88 -9.78
N ARG A 72 -2.70 4.14 -10.98
CA ARG A 72 -3.29 3.11 -11.85
C ARG A 72 -2.36 2.80 -13.01
N ALA A 73 -2.29 1.53 -13.37
CA ALA A 73 -1.58 1.08 -14.56
C ALA A 73 -2.07 1.83 -15.83
N PRO A 74 -1.18 2.09 -16.81
CA PRO A 74 0.26 1.86 -16.80
C PRO A 74 1.05 3.03 -16.18
N HIS A 75 0.38 4.00 -15.56
CA HIS A 75 0.98 5.27 -15.13
C HIS A 75 1.40 5.23 -13.65
N SER A 76 2.33 4.33 -13.35
CA SER A 76 2.96 4.17 -12.05
C SER A 76 4.46 3.86 -12.22
N PHE A 77 5.19 3.80 -11.11
CA PHE A 77 6.62 3.44 -11.12
C PHE A 77 6.87 2.04 -11.71
N THR A 78 6.06 1.07 -11.31
CA THR A 78 6.15 -0.34 -11.74
C THR A 78 5.37 -0.65 -13.01
N ARG A 79 4.58 0.32 -13.54
CA ARG A 79 3.58 0.14 -14.60
C ARG A 79 2.37 -0.70 -14.22
N GLU A 80 2.25 -1.09 -12.96
CA GLU A 80 1.07 -1.79 -12.42
C GLU A 80 0.15 -0.82 -11.66
N ASN A 81 -0.96 -1.34 -11.12
CA ASN A 81 -1.65 -0.61 -10.07
C ASN A 81 -0.72 -0.53 -8.85
N SER A 82 -0.66 0.64 -8.22
CA SER A 82 0.15 0.85 -7.02
C SER A 82 -0.55 1.78 -6.04
N VAL A 83 -0.24 1.59 -4.77
CA VAL A 83 -0.71 2.44 -3.68
C VAL A 83 0.46 2.81 -2.80
N GLU A 84 0.50 4.06 -2.35
CA GLU A 84 1.42 4.51 -1.31
C GLU A 84 0.63 4.97 -0.09
N ILE A 85 0.97 4.42 1.07
CA ILE A 85 0.34 4.73 2.35
C ILE A 85 1.35 5.55 3.16
N SER A 86 1.07 6.83 3.32
CA SER A 86 1.81 7.73 4.21
C SER A 86 1.16 7.70 5.60
N CYS A 87 1.95 7.36 6.62
CA CYS A 87 1.53 7.24 8.02
C CYS A 87 2.58 7.87 8.94
N HIS A 88 2.32 7.94 10.25
CA HIS A 88 3.35 8.33 11.21
C HIS A 88 4.55 7.38 11.15
N GLY A 89 5.76 7.94 11.19
CA GLY A 89 7.02 7.18 11.11
C GLY A 89 7.39 6.42 12.38
N SER A 90 6.40 5.77 13.02
CA SER A 90 6.59 4.86 14.14
C SER A 90 6.86 3.43 13.62
N PRO A 91 7.98 2.79 14.02
CA PRO A 91 8.27 1.40 13.62
C PRO A 91 7.16 0.41 13.97
N VAL A 92 6.43 0.67 15.07
CA VAL A 92 5.29 -0.17 15.48
C VAL A 92 4.14 -0.03 14.49
N ILE A 93 3.76 1.20 14.12
CA ILE A 93 2.68 1.45 13.16
C ILE A 93 3.02 0.85 11.80
N VAL A 94 4.25 1.05 11.32
CA VAL A 94 4.71 0.49 10.04
C VAL A 94 4.58 -1.03 10.02
N ARG A 95 5.05 -1.71 11.07
CA ARG A 95 4.97 -3.17 11.19
C ARG A 95 3.51 -3.64 11.22
N ASP A 96 2.65 -2.93 11.94
CA ASP A 96 1.25 -3.32 12.10
C ASP A 96 0.48 -3.15 10.78
N ILE A 97 0.72 -2.06 10.03
CA ILE A 97 0.16 -1.86 8.68
C ILE A 97 0.64 -2.95 7.71
N ILE A 98 1.95 -3.23 7.66
CA ILE A 98 2.48 -4.27 6.77
C ILE A 98 1.87 -5.63 7.13
N SER A 99 1.85 -5.99 8.41
CA SER A 99 1.30 -7.27 8.88
C SER A 99 -0.17 -7.41 8.51
N LEU A 100 -0.95 -6.34 8.67
CA LEU A 100 -2.36 -6.30 8.28
C LEU A 100 -2.53 -6.57 6.78
N LEU A 101 -1.77 -5.89 5.93
CA LEU A 101 -1.94 -6.02 4.47
C LEU A 101 -1.37 -7.34 3.92
N LEU A 102 -0.38 -7.94 4.58
CA LEU A 102 0.04 -9.32 4.30
C LEU A 102 -1.10 -10.32 4.55
N GLN A 103 -1.88 -10.15 5.62
CA GLN A 103 -3.05 -10.99 5.90
C GLN A 103 -4.18 -10.81 4.87
N ARG A 104 -4.15 -9.74 4.06
CA ARG A 104 -5.12 -9.46 2.99
C ARG A 104 -4.67 -9.93 1.61
N GLY A 105 -3.52 -10.61 1.51
CA GLY A 105 -3.05 -11.23 0.27
C GLY A 105 -1.84 -10.56 -0.37
N ALA A 106 -1.29 -9.50 0.23
CA ALA A 106 0.00 -8.99 -0.19
C ALA A 106 1.14 -9.94 0.22
N ARG A 107 2.26 -9.89 -0.51
CA ARG A 107 3.52 -10.56 -0.15
C ARG A 107 4.64 -9.53 0.01
N LEU A 108 5.61 -9.78 0.90
CA LEU A 108 6.79 -8.91 0.99
C LEU A 108 7.54 -8.87 -0.35
N ALA A 109 7.87 -7.66 -0.80
CA ALA A 109 8.71 -7.46 -1.98
C ALA A 109 10.13 -8.01 -1.74
N ARG A 110 10.72 -8.58 -2.79
CA ARG A 110 12.14 -8.94 -2.84
C ARG A 110 12.99 -7.68 -3.05
N PRO A 111 14.30 -7.71 -2.70
CA PRO A 111 15.19 -6.61 -3.02
C PRO A 111 15.15 -6.24 -4.51
N GLY A 112 14.88 -4.98 -4.80
CA GLY A 112 14.78 -4.46 -6.18
C GLY A 112 13.54 -4.89 -6.97
N GLU A 113 12.55 -5.58 -6.38
CA GLU A 113 11.40 -6.10 -7.14
C GLU A 113 10.52 -4.98 -7.74
N PHE A 114 10.46 -3.80 -7.12
CA PHE A 114 9.76 -2.64 -7.70
C PHE A 114 10.44 -2.03 -8.93
N THR A 115 11.69 -2.39 -9.24
CA THR A 115 12.47 -1.81 -10.36
C THR A 115 12.71 -2.79 -11.52
N GLN A 116 12.14 -4.00 -11.45
CA GLN A 116 12.30 -5.05 -12.46
C GLN A 116 11.38 -4.86 -13.67
#